data_AF-A0A6A8LVT5-F1
#
_entry.id   AF-A0A6A8LVT5-F1
#
_cell.length_a   1.000
_cell.length_b   1.000
_cell.length_c   1.000
_cell.angle_alpha   90.00
_cell.angle_beta   90.00
_cell.angle_gamma   90.00
#
_symmetry.space_group_name_H-M   'P 1'
#
loop_
_entity.id
_entity.type
_entity.pdbx_description
1 polymer ?
#
loop_
_entity_poly.entity_id
_entity_poly.type
_entity_poly.pdbx_seq_one_letter_code
_entity_poly.pdbx_strand_id
1 'polypeptide(L)'
;IFLHNQKIIFDGSLNEMGKQLKKVQVTFNSELIEDIFNKLPAVLRVSELNHHYTLITSDVNSLITQLVPYLSAIDNLEIRQQNLDTLMDSLIRNEE
;
A
#
# COMPACT_ATOMS: atom_id res chain seq x y z
N ILE A 1 8.23 -8.62 19.46
CA ILE A 1 7.95 -7.33 20.13
C ILE A 1 8.88 -6.29 19.56
N PHE A 2 8.34 -5.26 18.88
CA PHE A 2 9.08 -4.06 18.48
C PHE A 2 8.70 -2.90 19.40
N LEU A 3 9.71 -2.18 19.85
CA LEU A 3 9.60 -1.07 20.78
C LEU A 3 10.13 0.20 20.11
N HIS A 4 9.35 1.28 20.17
CA HIS A 4 9.78 2.61 19.76
C HIS A 4 9.33 3.63 20.81
N ASN A 5 10.20 4.57 21.19
CA ASN A 5 9.93 5.55 22.24
C ASN A 5 9.32 4.95 23.53
N GLN A 6 9.84 3.80 23.97
CA GLN A 6 9.38 3.07 25.17
C GLN A 6 7.93 2.54 25.07
N LYS A 7 7.31 2.57 23.89
CA LYS A 7 6.01 1.96 23.60
C LYS A 7 6.16 0.72 22.72
N ILE A 8 5.27 -0.25 22.93
CA ILE A 8 5.16 -1.42 22.04
C ILE A 8 4.40 -0.98 20.80
N ILE A 9 5.11 -0.88 19.67
CA ILE A 9 4.53 -0.50 18.37
C ILE A 9 4.14 -1.73 17.54
N PHE A 10 4.58 -2.92 17.93
CA PHE A 10 4.14 -4.19 17.36
C PHE A 10 4.41 -5.35 18.33
N ASP A 11 3.35 -6.09 18.65
CA ASP A 11 3.43 -7.35 19.40
C ASP A 11 2.80 -8.49 18.60
N GLY A 12 3.62 -9.11 17.75
CA GLY A 12 3.21 -10.22 16.90
C GLY A 12 4.40 -11.09 16.50
N SER A 13 4.09 -12.24 15.92
CA SER A 13 5.06 -13.22 15.42
C SER A 13 5.72 -12.78 14.11
N LEU A 14 6.90 -13.34 13.80
CA LEU A 14 7.57 -13.21 12.50
C LEU A 14 6.66 -13.57 11.33
N ASN A 15 5.73 -14.51 11.52
CA ASN A 15 4.79 -14.93 10.48
C ASN A 15 3.71 -13.86 10.22
N GLU A 16 3.23 -13.18 11.26
CA GLU A 16 2.30 -12.05 11.14
C GLU A 16 2.98 -10.84 10.51
N MET A 17 4.25 -10.60 10.86
CA MET A 17 5.07 -9.60 10.21
C MET A 17 5.34 -9.93 8.73
N GLY A 18 5.60 -11.20 8.42
CA GLY A 18 5.75 -11.70 7.06
C GLY A 18 4.51 -11.50 6.19
N LYS A 19 3.30 -11.57 6.77
CA LYS A 19 2.06 -11.25 6.05
C LYS A 19 1.95 -9.76 5.71
N GLN A 20 2.47 -8.87 6.56
CA GLN A 20 2.54 -7.43 6.28
C GLN A 20 3.59 -7.13 5.20
N LEU A 21 4.74 -7.81 5.22
CA LEU A 21 5.81 -7.70 4.21
C LEU A 21 5.43 -8.18 2.81
N LYS A 22 4.39 -9.02 2.70
CA LYS A 22 3.84 -9.44 1.41
C LYS A 22 2.96 -8.38 0.74
N LYS A 23 2.72 -7.25 1.41
CA LYS A 23 1.96 -6.14 0.85
C LYS A 23 2.86 -5.26 -0.01
N VAL A 24 2.32 -4.82 -1.12
CA VAL A 24 2.95 -3.91 -2.06
C VAL A 24 2.10 -2.66 -2.13
N GLN A 25 2.78 -1.53 -2.06
CA GLN A 25 2.20 -0.22 -2.24
C GLN A 25 2.38 0.19 -3.70
N VAL A 26 1.30 0.59 -4.34
CA VAL A 26 1.30 1.13 -5.70
C VAL A 26 0.77 2.55 -5.64
N THR A 27 1.58 3.51 -6.06
CA THR A 27 1.23 4.93 -6.04
C THR A 27 1.21 5.51 -7.43
N PHE A 28 0.27 6.41 -7.70
CA PHE A 28 0.18 7.10 -8.98
C PHE A 28 -0.73 8.33 -8.86
N ASN A 29 -0.71 9.18 -9.89
CA ASN A 29 -1.65 10.28 -10.05
C ASN A 29 -2.72 9.90 -11.07
N SER A 30 -3.99 10.27 -10.84
CA SER A 30 -5.07 10.06 -11.80
C SER A 30 -6.22 11.05 -11.60
N GLU A 31 -6.84 11.46 -12.70
CA GLU A 31 -8.10 12.22 -12.70
C GLU A 31 -9.34 11.32 -12.57
N LEU A 32 -9.16 10.00 -12.58
CA LEU A 32 -10.22 9.02 -12.36
C LEU A 32 -10.70 9.08 -10.90
N ILE A 33 -11.95 8.68 -10.67
CA ILE A 33 -12.54 8.64 -9.33
C ILE A 33 -12.09 7.41 -8.54
N GLU A 34 -11.93 7.55 -7.22
CA GLU A 34 -11.46 6.51 -6.31
C GLU A 34 -12.26 5.20 -6.40
N ASP A 35 -13.56 5.32 -6.64
CA ASP A 35 -14.54 4.24 -6.77
C ASP A 35 -14.16 3.20 -7.84
N ILE A 36 -13.41 3.61 -8.86
CA ILE A 36 -12.89 2.70 -9.91
C ILE A 36 -11.85 1.76 -9.30
N PHE A 37 -10.92 2.31 -8.52
CA PHE A 37 -9.83 1.55 -7.92
C PHE A 37 -10.29 0.71 -6.72
N ASN A 38 -11.30 1.18 -5.96
CA ASN A 38 -11.91 0.43 -4.87
C ASN A 38 -12.64 -0.85 -5.34
N LYS A 39 -13.05 -0.90 -6.60
CA LYS A 39 -13.73 -2.08 -7.19
C LYS A 39 -12.76 -3.14 -7.73
N LEU A 40 -11.46 -2.85 -7.76
CA LEU A 40 -10.46 -3.79 -8.27
C LEU A 40 -10.24 -4.94 -7.28
N PRO A 41 -10.48 -6.22 -7.67
CA PRO A 41 -10.36 -7.35 -6.75
C PRO A 41 -8.97 -7.54 -6.13
N ALA A 42 -7.92 -7.10 -6.81
CA ALA A 42 -6.55 -7.20 -6.29
C ALA A 42 -6.21 -6.11 -5.27
N VAL A 43 -7.08 -5.12 -5.07
CA VAL A 43 -6.87 -4.01 -4.15
C VAL A 43 -7.40 -4.37 -2.76
N LEU A 44 -6.54 -4.28 -1.76
CA LEU A 44 -6.88 -4.48 -0.35
C LEU A 44 -7.31 -3.18 0.32
N ARG A 45 -6.75 -2.05 -0.12
CA ARG A 45 -7.06 -0.71 0.39
C ARG A 45 -6.70 0.33 -0.65
N VAL A 46 -7.53 1.36 -0.75
CA VAL A 46 -7.27 2.60 -1.48
C VAL A 46 -7.14 3.75 -0.48
N SER A 47 -6.28 4.70 -0.81
CA SER A 47 -6.25 6.03 -0.22
C SER A 47 -6.05 7.01 -1.36
N GLU A 48 -6.78 8.11 -1.31
CA GLU A 48 -6.68 9.20 -2.28
C GLU A 48 -6.39 10.50 -1.52
N LEU A 49 -5.48 11.31 -2.05
CA LEU A 49 -5.22 12.66 -1.57
C LEU A 49 -4.76 13.54 -2.74
N ASN A 50 -5.59 14.52 -3.12
CA ASN A 50 -5.28 15.48 -4.20
C ASN A 50 -4.87 14.79 -5.51
N HIS A 51 -5.68 13.85 -5.98
CA HIS A 51 -5.46 13.03 -7.18
C HIS A 51 -4.27 12.06 -7.09
N HIS A 52 -3.61 11.99 -5.94
CA HIS A 52 -2.57 11.01 -5.65
C HIS A 52 -3.19 9.78 -5.00
N TYR A 53 -3.14 8.67 -5.71
CA TYR A 53 -3.65 7.39 -5.29
C TYR A 53 -2.54 6.56 -4.65
N THR A 54 -2.87 5.91 -3.54
CA THR A 54 -2.08 4.87 -2.90
C THR A 54 -2.92 3.61 -2.77
N LEU A 55 -2.57 2.57 -3.53
CA LEU A 55 -3.18 1.25 -3.46
C LEU A 55 -2.30 0.30 -2.67
N ILE A 56 -2.93 -0.53 -1.84
CA ILE A 56 -2.26 -1.64 -1.16
C ILE A 56 -2.77 -2.95 -1.77
N THR A 57 -1.86 -3.81 -2.20
CA THR A 57 -2.17 -5.14 -2.76
C THR A 57 -1.25 -6.21 -2.18
N SER A 58 -1.67 -7.47 -2.18
CA SER A 58 -0.79 -8.63 -1.96
C SER A 58 -0.41 -9.36 -3.26
N ASP A 59 -0.94 -8.92 -4.41
CA ASP A 59 -0.72 -9.52 -5.72
C ASP A 59 -0.59 -8.42 -6.79
N VAL A 60 0.65 -7.99 -7.00
CA VAL A 60 0.99 -6.94 -7.97
C VAL A 60 0.65 -7.34 -9.39
N ASN A 61 0.86 -8.60 -9.77
CA ASN A 61 0.63 -9.03 -11.15
C ASN A 61 -0.86 -8.96 -11.51
N SER A 62 -1.71 -9.40 -10.59
CA SER A 62 -3.16 -9.28 -10.73
C SER A 62 -3.61 -7.82 -10.76
N LEU A 63 -3.05 -6.97 -9.87
CA LEU A 63 -3.36 -5.54 -9.85
C LEU A 63 -2.96 -4.85 -11.16
N ILE A 64 -1.75 -5.08 -11.67
CA ILE A 64 -1.27 -4.44 -12.91
C ILE A 64 -2.14 -4.85 -14.09
N THR A 65 -2.52 -6.13 -14.20
CA THR A 65 -3.44 -6.61 -15.24
C THR A 65 -4.78 -5.89 -15.19
N GLN A 66 -5.29 -5.61 -13.98
CA GLN A 66 -6.54 -4.88 -13.76
C GLN A 66 -6.39 -3.36 -13.99
N LEU A 67 -5.20 -2.80 -13.82
CA LEU A 67 -4.89 -1.40 -14.09
C LEU A 67 -4.65 -1.10 -15.57
N VAL A 68 -4.34 -2.10 -16.41
CA VAL A 68 -4.10 -1.94 -17.85
C VAL A 68 -5.13 -1.04 -18.55
N PRO A 69 -6.46 -1.21 -18.35
CA PRO A 69 -7.47 -0.37 -19.01
C PRO A 69 -7.42 1.11 -18.61
N TYR A 70 -6.79 1.43 -17.48
CA TYR A 70 -6.74 2.77 -16.89
C TYR A 70 -5.36 3.43 -17.05
N LEU A 71 -4.37 2.73 -17.60
CA LEU A 71 -2.99 3.25 -17.73
C LEU A 71 -2.89 4.56 -18.50
N SER A 72 -3.81 4.83 -19.44
CA SER A 72 -3.84 6.09 -20.18
C SER A 72 -4.22 7.31 -19.32
N ALA A 73 -4.78 7.08 -18.13
CA ALA A 73 -5.19 8.12 -17.18
C ALA A 73 -4.37 8.06 -15.88
N ILE A 74 -3.23 7.36 -15.91
CA ILE A 74 -2.33 7.17 -14.77
C ILE A 74 -0.99 7.82 -15.10
N ASP A 75 -0.57 8.75 -14.24
CA ASP A 75 0.73 9.39 -14.30
C ASP A 75 1.59 9.01 -13.08
N ASN A 76 2.91 9.02 -13.24
CA ASN A 76 3.86 8.80 -12.13
C ASN A 76 3.64 7.49 -11.35
N LEU A 77 3.38 6.38 -12.06
CA LEU A 77 3.21 5.08 -11.44
C LEU A 77 4.49 4.58 -10.76
N GLU A 78 4.40 4.30 -9.47
CA GLU A 78 5.46 3.75 -8.64
C GLU A 78 4.95 2.49 -7.93
N ILE A 79 5.78 1.44 -7.90
CA ILE A 79 5.47 0.17 -7.25
C ILE A 79 6.56 -0.09 -6.21
N ARG A 80 6.19 -0.12 -4.93
CA ARG A 80 7.10 -0.34 -3.81
C ARG A 80 6.68 -1.56 -3.01
N GLN A 81 7.52 -2.59 -3.01
CA GLN A 81 7.35 -3.69 -2.06
C GLN A 81 7.65 -3.18 -0.65
N GLN A 82 6.76 -3.46 0.31
CA GLN A 82 7.05 -3.11 1.69
C GLN A 82 8.15 -4.03 2.23
N ASN A 83 9.21 -3.40 2.69
CA ASN A 83 10.27 -4.05 3.46
C ASN A 83 10.11 -3.70 4.94
N LEU A 84 10.90 -4.37 5.79
CA LEU A 84 10.85 -4.17 7.24
C LEU A 84 11.05 -2.69 7.61
N ASP A 85 11.98 -2.02 6.94
CA ASP A 85 12.29 -0.62 7.22
C ASP A 85 11.08 0.30 6.94
N THR A 86 10.40 0.11 5.81
CA THR A 86 9.19 0.86 5.47
C THR A 86 8.00 0.56 6.39
N LEU A 87 7.89 -0.68 6.90
CA LEU A 87 6.89 -1.04 7.89
C LEU A 87 7.16 -0.35 9.23
N MET A 88 8.40 -0.36 9.70
CA MET A 88 8.79 0.32 10.93
C MET A 88 8.49 1.81 10.84
N ASP A 89 8.89 2.45 9.74
CA ASP A 89 8.58 3.85 9.47
C ASP A 89 7.07 4.15 9.48
N SER A 90 6.25 3.27 8.90
CA SER A 90 4.79 3.44 8.86
C SER A 90 4.12 3.26 10.23
N LEU A 91 4.64 2.36 11.07
CA LEU A 91 4.15 2.15 12.44
C LEU A 91 4.51 3.34 13.33
N ILE A 92 5.70 3.91 13.13
CA ILE A 92 6.16 5.09 13.87
C ILE A 92 5.35 6.33 13.48
N ARG A 93 5.06 6.55 12.20
CA ARG A 93 4.31 7.73 11.71
C ARG A 93 2.81 7.73 12.02
N ASN A 94 2.19 6.57 12.23
CA ASN A 94 0.77 6.50 12.62
C ASN A 94 0.52 6.85 14.11
N GLU A 95 1.57 7.09 14.90
CA GLU A 95 1.46 7.55 16.30
C GLU A 95 1.58 9.08 16.49
N GLU A 96 1.84 9.84 15.42
CA GLU A 96 1.83 11.31 15.41
C GLU A 96 0.46 11.87 14.96
#